data_AF-A0A0R3SH26-F1
#
_entry.id   AF-A0A0R3SH26-F1
#
_cell.length_a   1.000
_cell.length_b   1.000
_cell.length_c   1.000
_cell.angle_alpha   90.00
_cell.angle_beta   90.00
_cell.angle_gamma   90.00
#
_symmetry.space_group_name_H-M   'P 1'
#
loop_
_entity.id
_entity.type
_entity.pdbx_description
1 polymer ?
#
loop_
_entity_poly.entity_id
_entity_poly.type
_entity_poly.pdbx_seq_one_letter_code
_entity_poly.pdbx_strand_id
1 'polypeptide(L)'
;MSSWWNPLDWLAEFLALKFDSDLPRYPISAIYLGFISKKPPRASHIYFVITGLILLCWNYGLNVIHLFVGIYSTLAALHIFGPTNQSVALTFIFNMTYLLIGYYYMNYGTYDINWTMSYCILCLRLIGLAWDYRDGSLPVESLSEYQKNAAIKQLPDALEIASFCFMPTSCFAGPQVVYVASLSILRQSYSSSKNCLGEPFLYAETPAQSKSE
;
A
#
# COMPACT_ATOMS: atom_id res chain seq x y z
N MET A 1 10.96 39.75 5.73
CA MET A 1 10.80 38.29 5.96
C MET A 1 9.68 37.83 5.03
N SER A 2 10.03 37.05 4.01
CA SER A 2 9.18 36.73 2.85
C SER A 2 8.08 35.72 3.18
N SER A 3 6.85 36.09 2.84
CA SER A 3 5.57 35.41 3.10
C SER A 3 5.22 34.29 2.09
N TRP A 4 6.20 33.47 1.69
CA TRP A 4 6.05 32.54 0.55
C TRP A 4 6.03 31.04 0.89
N TRP A 5 5.89 30.68 2.17
CA TRP A 5 5.86 29.28 2.59
C TRP A 5 4.57 28.94 3.35
N ASN A 6 3.49 28.74 2.59
CA ASN A 6 2.28 28.08 3.08
C ASN A 6 2.08 26.75 2.33
N PRO A 7 2.25 25.59 2.99
CA PRO A 7 2.13 24.27 2.35
C PRO A 7 0.72 23.93 1.84
N LEU A 8 -0.28 24.72 2.22
CA LEU A 8 -1.66 24.62 1.74
C LEU A 8 -1.82 25.17 0.31
N ASP A 9 -1.02 26.15 -0.10
CA ASP A 9 -1.08 26.72 -1.46
C ASP A 9 -0.53 25.75 -2.50
N TRP A 10 0.52 24.98 -2.13
CA TRP A 10 1.04 23.90 -2.97
C TRP A 10 0.05 22.75 -3.13
N LEU A 11 -0.68 22.42 -2.07
CA LEU A 11 -1.73 21.39 -2.09
C LEU A 11 -2.93 21.84 -2.93
N ALA A 12 -3.28 23.14 -2.89
CA ALA A 12 -4.30 23.73 -3.74
C ALA A 12 -3.89 23.76 -5.22
N GLU A 13 -2.63 24.04 -5.55
CA GLU A 13 -2.10 23.91 -6.93
C GLU A 13 -2.09 22.44 -7.41
N PHE A 14 -1.71 21.50 -6.54
CA PHE A 14 -1.73 20.06 -6.86
C PHE A 14 -3.16 19.52 -7.05
N LEU A 15 -4.14 20.09 -6.34
CA LEU A 15 -5.56 19.73 -6.46
C LEU A 15 -6.28 20.50 -7.60
N ALA A 16 -5.84 21.70 -7.94
CA ALA A 16 -6.33 22.49 -9.08
C ALA A 16 -5.84 21.94 -10.44
N LEU A 17 -4.79 21.10 -10.45
CA LEU A 17 -4.33 20.35 -11.63
C LEU A 17 -5.22 19.12 -11.93
N LYS A 18 -6.53 19.34 -12.02
CA LYS A 18 -7.46 18.36 -12.58
C LYS A 18 -8.21 19.01 -13.74
N PHE A 19 -8.06 18.41 -14.92
CA PHE A 19 -8.83 18.63 -16.15
C PHE A 19 -8.45 19.81 -17.05
N ASP A 20 -7.25 19.80 -17.63
CA ASP A 20 -7.09 19.97 -19.08
C ASP A 20 -5.61 19.79 -19.47
N SER A 21 -5.32 19.18 -20.60
CA SER A 21 -4.02 19.12 -21.30
C SER A 21 -2.89 18.15 -20.87
N ASP A 22 -2.84 17.58 -19.66
CA ASP A 22 -1.64 16.79 -19.21
C ASP A 22 -1.75 15.26 -19.21
N LEU A 23 -2.82 14.71 -19.80
CA LEU A 23 -3.03 13.26 -19.92
C LEU A 23 -1.86 12.47 -20.57
N PRO A 24 -1.00 13.03 -21.47
CA PRO A 24 0.14 12.30 -22.02
C PRO A 24 1.32 12.13 -21.05
N ARG A 25 1.40 12.92 -19.96
CA ARG A 25 2.62 13.03 -19.13
C ARG A 25 2.86 11.84 -18.21
N TYR A 26 1.82 11.04 -17.97
CA TYR A 26 1.87 9.80 -17.19
C TYR A 26 1.12 8.68 -17.91
N PRO A 27 1.72 8.03 -18.92
CA PRO A 27 1.04 7.00 -19.71
C PRO A 27 0.46 5.87 -18.84
N ILE A 28 1.12 5.59 -17.72
CA ILE A 28 0.68 4.62 -16.71
C ILE A 28 -0.63 5.05 -16.02
N SER A 29 -0.82 6.32 -15.67
CA SER A 29 -2.08 6.75 -15.05
C SER A 29 -3.21 6.85 -16.07
N ALA A 30 -2.90 7.24 -17.31
CA ALA A 30 -3.86 7.30 -18.42
C ALA A 30 -4.41 5.92 -18.78
N ILE A 31 -3.57 4.88 -18.84
CA ILE A 31 -3.99 3.49 -19.08
C ILE A 31 -4.88 2.99 -17.93
N TYR A 32 -4.50 3.30 -16.68
CA TYR A 32 -5.27 2.91 -15.50
C TYR A 32 -6.68 3.52 -15.51
N LEU A 33 -6.79 4.82 -15.79
CA LEU A 33 -8.06 5.55 -15.83
C LEU A 33 -8.92 5.15 -17.03
N GLY A 34 -8.31 4.94 -18.19
CA GLY A 34 -9.03 4.63 -19.43
C GLY A 34 -9.65 3.24 -19.46
N PHE A 35 -8.89 2.22 -19.03
CA PHE A 35 -9.22 0.80 -19.25
C PHE A 35 -9.38 -0.03 -17.98
N ILE A 36 -8.56 0.21 -16.95
CA ILE A 36 -8.51 -0.66 -15.75
C ILE A 36 -9.53 -0.22 -14.69
N SER A 37 -9.75 1.09 -14.52
CA SER A 37 -10.68 1.62 -13.51
C SER A 37 -12.13 1.17 -13.72
N LYS A 38 -12.46 0.72 -14.95
CA LYS A 38 -13.78 0.19 -15.35
C LYS A 38 -13.96 -1.30 -15.05
N LYS A 39 -12.86 -2.02 -14.76
CA LYS A 39 -12.83 -3.47 -14.53
C LYS A 39 -12.99 -3.80 -13.04
N PRO A 40 -13.33 -5.06 -12.68
CA PRO A 40 -13.47 -5.45 -11.28
C PRO A 40 -12.19 -5.15 -10.47
N PRO A 41 -12.30 -4.95 -9.13
CA PRO A 41 -11.18 -4.56 -8.27
C PRO A 41 -9.91 -5.43 -8.42
N ARG A 42 -10.08 -6.73 -8.67
CA ARG A 42 -8.96 -7.66 -8.97
C ARG A 42 -8.06 -7.20 -10.12
N ALA A 43 -8.63 -6.63 -11.18
CA ALA A 43 -7.87 -6.12 -12.31
C ALA A 43 -7.01 -4.92 -11.92
N SER A 44 -7.52 -4.05 -11.04
CA SER A 44 -6.75 -2.94 -10.48
C SER A 44 -5.60 -3.43 -9.60
N HIS A 45 -5.84 -4.41 -8.73
CA HIS A 45 -4.78 -5.02 -7.92
C HIS A 45 -3.65 -5.59 -8.79
N ILE A 46 -3.99 -6.37 -9.81
CA ILE A 46 -3.02 -6.93 -10.77
C ILE A 46 -2.26 -5.82 -11.48
N TYR A 47 -2.95 -4.77 -11.92
CA TYR A 47 -2.32 -3.63 -12.59
C TYR A 47 -1.28 -2.95 -11.70
N PHE A 48 -1.60 -2.68 -10.44
CA PHE A 48 -0.66 -2.06 -9.51
C PHE A 48 0.54 -2.96 -9.20
N VAL A 49 0.32 -4.26 -9.02
CA VAL A 49 1.41 -5.23 -8.84
C VAL A 49 2.35 -5.23 -10.04
N ILE A 50 1.82 -5.38 -11.25
CA ILE A 50 2.62 -5.44 -12.47
C ILE A 50 3.37 -4.13 -12.69
N THR A 51 2.69 -3.00 -12.56
CA THR A 51 3.29 -1.68 -12.77
C THR A 51 4.38 -1.40 -11.73
N GLY A 52 4.11 -1.69 -10.46
CA GLY A 52 5.09 -1.53 -9.38
C GLY A 52 6.31 -2.43 -9.58
N LEU A 53 6.10 -3.68 -9.98
CA LEU A 53 7.17 -4.62 -10.25
C LEU A 53 8.04 -4.19 -11.43
N ILE A 54 7.43 -3.74 -12.54
CA ILE A 54 8.19 -3.22 -13.70
C ILE A 54 9.08 -2.05 -13.29
N LEU A 55 8.54 -1.10 -12.51
CA LEU A 55 9.31 0.05 -12.04
C LEU A 55 10.45 -0.36 -11.10
N LEU A 56 10.21 -1.30 -10.20
CA LEU A 56 11.24 -1.80 -9.27
C LEU A 56 12.31 -2.61 -10.00
N CYS A 57 11.95 -3.46 -10.96
CA CYS A 57 12.89 -4.20 -11.79
C CYS A 57 13.71 -3.25 -12.67
N TRP A 58 13.12 -2.15 -13.16
CA TRP A 58 13.86 -1.12 -13.89
C TRP A 58 14.88 -0.40 -13.02
N ASN A 59 14.55 -0.14 -11.74
CA ASN A 59 15.42 0.59 -10.83
C ASN A 59 16.52 -0.28 -10.20
N TYR A 60 16.18 -1.52 -9.78
CA TYR A 60 17.05 -2.37 -8.97
C TYR A 60 17.47 -3.68 -9.66
N GLY A 61 16.95 -3.98 -10.85
CA GLY A 61 17.22 -5.23 -11.56
C GLY A 61 16.75 -6.45 -10.78
N LEU A 62 17.62 -7.45 -10.64
CA LEU A 62 17.33 -8.71 -9.95
C LEU A 62 17.29 -8.57 -8.42
N ASN A 63 17.80 -7.47 -7.86
CA ASN A 63 17.77 -7.22 -6.41
C ASN A 63 16.34 -7.01 -5.87
N VAL A 64 15.34 -6.91 -6.75
CA VAL A 64 13.92 -6.95 -6.40
C VAL A 64 13.54 -8.19 -5.59
N ILE A 65 14.29 -9.29 -5.72
CA ILE A 65 14.06 -10.53 -4.97
C ILE A 65 14.03 -10.30 -3.46
N HIS A 66 14.81 -9.34 -2.95
CA HIS A 66 14.86 -9.02 -1.53
C HIS A 66 13.52 -8.48 -1.01
N LEU A 67 12.75 -7.76 -1.85
CA LEU A 67 11.41 -7.27 -1.50
C LEU A 67 10.41 -8.43 -1.39
N PHE A 68 10.49 -9.40 -2.31
CA PHE A 68 9.66 -10.60 -2.27
C PHE A 68 9.94 -11.45 -1.04
N VAL A 69 11.20 -11.56 -0.61
CA VAL A 69 11.57 -12.27 0.63
C VAL A 69 10.87 -11.66 1.85
N GLY A 70 10.84 -10.33 1.97
CA GLY A 70 10.14 -9.65 3.07
C GLY A 70 8.62 -9.83 3.04
N ILE A 71 8.01 -9.75 1.85
CA ILE A 71 6.57 -9.98 1.70
C ILE A 71 6.22 -11.43 2.07
N TYR A 72 6.95 -12.39 1.51
CA TYR A 72 6.70 -13.82 1.75
C TYR A 72 6.88 -14.19 3.22
N SER A 73 7.95 -13.72 3.87
CA SER A 73 8.19 -14.02 5.29
C SER A 73 7.11 -13.43 6.19
N THR A 74 6.62 -12.22 5.89
CA THR A 74 5.54 -11.58 6.63
C THR A 74 4.23 -12.33 6.45
N LEU A 75 3.89 -12.70 5.21
CA LEU A 75 2.70 -13.52 4.94
C LEU A 75 2.78 -14.87 5.68
N ALA A 76 3.93 -15.55 5.62
CA ALA A 76 4.14 -16.79 6.35
C ALA A 76 3.96 -16.61 7.86
N ALA A 77 4.51 -15.54 8.45
CA ALA A 77 4.35 -15.25 9.88
C ALA A 77 2.88 -15.01 10.25
N LEU A 78 2.14 -14.22 9.45
CA LEU A 78 0.73 -13.92 9.71
C LEU A 78 -0.17 -15.16 9.52
N HIS A 79 0.13 -16.03 8.56
CA HIS A 79 -0.60 -17.27 8.33
C HIS A 79 -0.35 -18.32 9.43
N ILE A 80 0.90 -18.45 9.92
CA ILE A 80 1.26 -19.47 10.91
C ILE A 80 0.79 -19.08 12.31
N PHE A 81 1.00 -17.83 12.72
CA PHE A 81 0.77 -17.38 14.09
C PHE A 81 -0.56 -16.65 14.29
N GLY A 82 -1.29 -16.33 13.21
CA GLY A 82 -2.56 -15.61 13.28
C GLY A 82 -2.42 -14.19 13.88
N PRO A 83 -3.51 -13.58 14.35
CA PRO A 83 -3.50 -12.22 14.90
C PRO A 83 -2.98 -12.20 16.35
N THR A 84 -1.76 -12.68 16.57
CA THR A 84 -1.14 -12.77 17.89
C THR A 84 0.05 -11.81 18.04
N ASN A 85 0.40 -11.46 19.28
CA ASN A 85 1.62 -10.66 19.57
C ASN A 85 2.90 -11.30 19.01
N GLN A 86 2.93 -12.64 18.90
CA GLN A 86 4.08 -13.37 18.37
C GLN A 86 4.27 -13.12 16.87
N SER A 87 3.17 -13.06 16.10
CA SER A 87 3.23 -12.74 14.66
C SER A 87 3.84 -11.36 14.40
N VAL A 88 3.49 -10.37 15.23
CA VAL A 88 3.98 -9.00 15.16
C VAL A 88 5.45 -8.94 15.52
N ALA A 89 5.85 -9.56 16.63
CA ALA A 89 7.24 -9.61 17.07
C ALA A 89 8.13 -10.29 16.03
N LEU A 90 7.69 -11.42 15.47
CA LEU A 90 8.44 -12.15 14.44
C LEU A 90 8.57 -11.33 13.15
N THR A 91 7.49 -10.70 12.70
CA THR A 91 7.50 -9.83 11.52
C THR A 91 8.45 -8.65 11.72
N PHE A 92 8.42 -8.02 12.90
CA PHE A 92 9.30 -6.91 13.24
C PHE A 92 10.77 -7.34 13.25
N ILE A 93 11.11 -8.38 14.01
CA ILE A 93 12.48 -8.87 14.13
C ILE A 93 13.01 -9.29 12.77
N PHE A 94 12.26 -10.09 12.01
CA PHE A 94 12.70 -10.54 10.69
C PHE A 94 12.95 -9.37 9.74
N ASN A 95 11.98 -8.46 9.57
CA ASN A 95 12.11 -7.38 8.60
C ASN A 95 13.19 -6.37 9.00
N MET A 96 13.34 -6.06 10.29
CA MET A 96 14.39 -5.17 10.79
C MET A 96 15.78 -5.80 10.68
N THR A 97 15.95 -7.07 11.07
CA THR A 97 17.23 -7.76 10.95
C THR A 97 17.64 -7.90 9.49
N TYR A 98 16.70 -8.23 8.60
CA TYR A 98 16.99 -8.33 7.17
C TYR A 98 17.39 -6.99 6.56
N LEU A 99 16.72 -5.89 6.94
CA LEU A 99 17.10 -4.54 6.53
C LEU A 99 18.50 -4.18 7.04
N LEU A 100 18.81 -4.49 8.30
CA LEU A 100 20.12 -4.22 8.92
C LEU A 100 21.25 -4.96 8.19
N ILE A 101 21.03 -6.24 7.89
CA ILE A 101 21.97 -7.05 7.10
C ILE A 101 22.17 -6.44 5.71
N GLY A 102 21.07 -6.03 5.05
CA GLY A 102 21.13 -5.34 3.76
C GLY A 102 21.97 -4.06 3.82
N TYR A 103 21.77 -3.22 4.84
CA TYR A 103 22.59 -2.03 5.03
C TYR A 103 24.06 -2.34 5.26
N TYR A 104 24.37 -3.38 6.04
CA TYR A 104 25.74 -3.80 6.30
C TYR A 104 26.48 -4.19 5.00
N TYR A 105 25.83 -4.98 4.14
CA TYR A 105 26.43 -5.41 2.88
C TYR A 105 26.48 -4.33 1.80
N MET A 106 25.63 -3.31 1.85
CA MET A 106 25.60 -2.24 0.83
C MET A 106 26.42 -0.99 1.22
N ASN A 107 27.05 -0.96 2.40
CA ASN A 107 27.76 0.23 2.92
C ASN A 107 29.21 0.43 2.39
N TYR A 108 29.58 -0.09 1.22
CA TYR A 108 30.98 -0.08 0.74
C TYR A 108 31.43 1.24 0.08
N GLY A 109 31.00 2.40 0.59
CA GLY A 109 31.68 3.69 0.36
C GLY A 109 31.16 4.60 -0.75
N THR A 110 30.22 4.16 -1.59
CA THR A 110 29.45 5.03 -2.50
C THR A 110 27.97 5.01 -2.10
N TYR A 111 27.36 6.19 -1.94
CA TYR A 111 25.92 6.31 -1.70
C TYR A 111 25.18 5.97 -2.99
N ASP A 112 24.98 4.68 -3.23
CA ASP A 112 24.17 4.19 -4.33
C ASP A 112 22.73 3.95 -3.87
N ILE A 113 21.77 4.38 -4.70
CA ILE A 113 20.36 4.11 -4.50
C ILE A 113 20.13 2.62 -4.74
N ASN A 114 20.09 1.88 -3.65
CA ASN A 114 20.00 0.43 -3.64
C ASN A 114 18.61 -0.06 -3.24
N TRP A 115 18.38 -1.37 -3.43
CA TRP A 115 17.13 -2.04 -3.06
C TRP A 115 16.75 -1.85 -1.58
N THR A 116 17.74 -1.56 -0.72
CA THR A 116 17.56 -1.29 0.72
C THR A 116 16.67 -0.07 0.98
N MET A 117 16.64 0.91 0.06
CA MET A 117 15.80 2.11 0.18
C MET A 117 14.31 1.80 -0.04
N SER A 118 13.97 1.04 -1.09
CA SER A 118 12.58 0.57 -1.24
C SER A 118 12.21 -0.47 -0.19
N TYR A 119 13.16 -1.31 0.23
CA TYR A 119 12.92 -2.31 1.26
C TYR A 119 12.61 -1.68 2.62
N CYS A 120 13.22 -0.55 2.99
CA CYS A 120 12.92 0.08 4.28
C CYS A 120 11.46 0.56 4.36
N ILE A 121 10.94 1.17 3.28
CA ILE A 121 9.54 1.59 3.21
C ILE A 121 8.63 0.36 3.21
N LEU A 122 8.97 -0.66 2.44
CA LEU A 122 8.20 -1.91 2.40
C LEU A 122 8.15 -2.60 3.77
N CYS A 123 9.27 -2.70 4.46
CA CYS A 123 9.40 -3.24 5.81
C CYS A 123 8.44 -2.53 6.80
N LEU A 124 8.41 -1.19 6.80
CA LEU A 124 7.52 -0.43 7.68
C LEU A 124 6.05 -0.73 7.40
N ARG A 125 5.67 -0.94 6.14
CA ARG A 125 4.29 -1.30 5.75
C ARG A 125 3.92 -2.71 6.18
N LEU A 126 4.86 -3.66 6.04
CA LEU A 126 4.66 -5.05 6.46
C LEU A 126 4.50 -5.15 7.98
N ILE A 127 5.29 -4.38 8.73
CA ILE A 127 5.18 -4.26 10.18
C ILE A 127 3.84 -3.61 10.56
N GLY A 128 3.46 -2.51 9.89
CA GLY A 128 2.16 -1.85 10.08
C GLY A 128 0.99 -2.80 9.83
N LEU A 129 1.04 -3.57 8.74
CA LEU A 129 0.04 -4.59 8.42
C LEU A 129 -0.09 -5.65 9.52
N ALA A 130 1.02 -6.09 10.12
CA ALA A 130 1.00 -7.05 11.22
C ALA A 130 0.36 -6.46 12.48
N TRP A 131 0.63 -5.18 12.80
CA TRP A 131 -0.05 -4.47 13.89
C TRP A 131 -1.54 -4.31 13.61
N ASP A 132 -1.91 -3.90 12.40
CA ASP A 132 -3.32 -3.72 11.99
C ASP A 132 -4.11 -5.03 12.07
N TYR A 133 -3.47 -6.16 11.72
CA TYR A 133 -4.08 -7.50 11.83
C TYR A 133 -4.23 -7.96 13.28
N ARG A 134 -3.23 -7.69 14.12
CA ARG A 134 -3.28 -7.99 15.56
C ARG A 134 -4.33 -7.15 16.27
N ASP A 135 -4.43 -5.87 15.94
CA ASP A 135 -5.43 -4.96 16.49
C ASP A 135 -6.86 -5.36 16.10
N GLY A 136 -7.05 -6.04 14.95
CA GLY A 136 -8.33 -6.65 14.57
C GLY A 136 -8.84 -7.77 15.47
N SER A 137 -7.98 -8.34 16.34
CA SER A 137 -8.37 -9.35 17.34
C SER A 137 -8.76 -8.77 18.70
N LEU A 138 -8.45 -7.48 18.95
CA LEU A 138 -8.70 -6.83 20.23
C LEU A 138 -10.15 -6.31 20.32
N PRO A 139 -10.72 -6.19 21.54
CA PRO A 139 -12.05 -5.63 21.72
C PRO A 139 -12.09 -4.16 21.31
N VAL A 140 -13.20 -3.74 20.69
CA VAL A 140 -13.38 -2.39 20.10
C VAL A 140 -13.21 -1.29 21.16
N GLU A 141 -13.56 -1.59 22.40
CA GLU A 141 -13.49 -0.68 23.55
C GLU A 141 -12.04 -0.36 23.94
N SER A 142 -11.10 -1.26 23.63
CA SER A 142 -9.66 -1.10 23.93
C SER A 142 -8.88 -0.36 22.84
N LEU A 143 -9.51 -0.14 21.67
CA LEU A 143 -8.86 0.43 20.48
C LEU A 143 -9.05 1.95 20.43
N SER A 144 -8.00 2.68 20.09
CA SER A 144 -8.10 4.10 19.75
C SER A 144 -8.90 4.29 18.45
N GLU A 145 -9.39 5.51 18.21
CA GLU A 145 -10.13 5.84 16.99
C GLU A 145 -9.31 5.57 15.71
N TYR A 146 -8.01 5.83 15.76
CA TYR A 146 -7.10 5.49 14.67
C TYR A 146 -7.03 3.98 14.44
N GLN A 147 -6.84 3.20 15.51
CA GLN A 147 -6.74 1.74 15.40
C GLN A 147 -8.04 1.11 14.92
N LYS A 148 -9.20 1.65 15.30
CA LYS A 148 -10.51 1.20 14.79
C LYS A 148 -10.62 1.33 13.27
N ASN A 149 -10.09 2.42 12.71
CA ASN A 149 -10.11 2.68 11.27
C ASN A 149 -9.07 1.85 10.50
N ALA A 150 -8.01 1.39 11.18
CA ALA A 150 -6.91 0.62 10.60
C ALA A 150 -7.07 -0.90 10.77
N ALA A 151 -7.87 -1.35 11.73
CA ALA A 151 -7.96 -2.76 12.14
C ALA A 151 -8.44 -3.70 11.03
N ILE A 152 -7.76 -4.85 10.92
CA ILE A 152 -8.03 -5.88 9.92
C ILE A 152 -8.49 -7.15 10.63
N LYS A 153 -9.77 -7.53 10.47
CA LYS A 153 -10.33 -8.72 11.15
C LYS A 153 -10.01 -10.05 10.47
N GLN A 154 -9.77 -10.04 9.16
CA GLN A 154 -9.48 -11.25 8.38
C GLN A 154 -8.27 -11.00 7.51
N LEU A 155 -7.39 -11.98 7.41
CA LEU A 155 -6.19 -11.86 6.59
C LEU A 155 -6.60 -11.70 5.12
N PRO A 156 -6.20 -10.60 4.47
CA PRO A 156 -6.55 -10.36 3.08
C PRO A 156 -5.77 -11.27 2.13
N ASP A 157 -6.28 -11.40 0.90
CA ASP A 157 -5.66 -12.26 -0.11
C ASP A 157 -4.23 -11.80 -0.44
N ALA A 158 -3.36 -12.73 -0.80
CA ALA A 158 -1.96 -12.44 -1.11
C ALA A 158 -1.83 -11.43 -2.25
N LEU A 159 -2.77 -11.45 -3.22
CA LEU A 159 -2.82 -10.48 -4.30
C LEU A 159 -3.12 -9.05 -3.80
N GLU A 160 -4.01 -8.90 -2.82
CA GLU A 160 -4.37 -7.61 -2.26
C GLU A 160 -3.19 -7.04 -1.46
N ILE A 161 -2.53 -7.87 -0.66
CA ILE A 161 -1.32 -7.49 0.08
C ILE A 161 -0.19 -7.13 -0.89
N ALA A 162 0.01 -7.91 -1.96
CA ALA A 162 1.00 -7.59 -2.98
C ALA A 162 0.69 -6.24 -3.65
N SER A 163 -0.58 -5.97 -3.98
CA SER A 163 -0.96 -4.69 -4.59
C SER A 163 -0.76 -3.50 -3.65
N PHE A 164 -0.97 -3.71 -2.35
CA PHE A 164 -0.68 -2.74 -1.32
C PHE A 164 0.83 -2.46 -1.26
N CYS A 165 1.66 -3.51 -1.21
CA CYS A 165 3.12 -3.39 -1.16
C CYS A 165 3.73 -2.75 -2.43
N PHE A 166 3.21 -3.11 -3.60
CA PHE A 166 3.73 -2.67 -4.90
C PHE A 166 3.01 -1.45 -5.47
N MET A 167 2.16 -0.77 -4.71
CA MET A 167 1.50 0.45 -5.17
C MET A 167 2.56 1.51 -5.52
N PRO A 168 2.74 1.88 -6.80
CA PRO A 168 3.91 2.64 -7.29
C PRO A 168 4.14 3.96 -6.56
N THR A 169 3.04 4.64 -6.22
CA THR A 169 3.06 5.93 -5.53
C THR A 169 3.71 5.84 -4.16
N SER A 170 3.75 4.66 -3.54
CA SER A 170 4.05 4.47 -2.13
C SER A 170 5.11 3.39 -1.85
N CYS A 171 5.66 2.78 -2.90
CA CYS A 171 6.73 1.79 -2.83
C CYS A 171 8.15 2.42 -2.86
N PHE A 172 8.29 3.59 -3.48
CA PHE A 172 9.60 4.26 -3.65
C PHE A 172 9.89 5.36 -2.63
N ALA A 173 8.92 6.24 -2.36
CA ALA A 173 9.08 7.37 -1.42
C ALA A 173 7.73 8.02 -1.03
N GLY A 174 6.61 7.31 -1.20
CA GLY A 174 5.29 7.93 -1.03
C GLY A 174 4.76 7.93 0.39
N PRO A 175 3.62 8.59 0.60
CA PRO A 175 2.93 8.57 1.89
C PRO A 175 2.63 7.13 2.31
N GLN A 176 2.93 6.84 3.57
CA GLN A 176 2.56 5.57 4.17
C GLN A 176 1.05 5.57 4.38
N VAL A 177 0.37 4.69 3.65
CA VAL A 177 -1.07 4.46 3.81
C VAL A 177 -1.29 3.14 4.53
N VAL A 178 -2.30 3.12 5.37
CA VAL A 178 -2.80 1.90 6.01
C VAL A 178 -3.42 0.99 4.94
N TYR A 179 -3.39 -0.33 5.14
CA TYR A 179 -3.95 -1.28 4.19
C TYR A 179 -5.43 -0.99 3.88
N VAL A 180 -6.26 -0.72 4.91
CA VAL A 180 -7.68 -0.39 4.74
C VAL A 180 -7.88 0.86 3.86
N ALA A 181 -7.03 1.88 4.04
CA ALA A 181 -7.06 3.09 3.24
C ALA A 181 -6.66 2.82 1.77
N SER A 182 -5.71 1.92 1.53
CA SER A 182 -5.37 1.53 0.15
C SER A 182 -6.53 0.85 -0.56
N LEU A 183 -7.30 0.00 0.14
CA LEU A 183 -8.47 -0.68 -0.41
C LEU A 183 -9.60 0.31 -0.69
N SER A 184 -9.82 1.29 0.19
CA SER A 184 -10.85 2.31 0.00
C SER A 184 -10.55 3.20 -1.21
N ILE A 185 -9.29 3.54 -1.46
CA ILE A 185 -8.86 4.28 -2.66
C ILE A 185 -9.21 3.51 -3.94
N LEU A 186 -8.94 2.20 -3.97
CA LEU A 186 -9.25 1.35 -5.12
C LEU A 186 -10.76 1.22 -5.35
N ARG A 187 -11.52 1.02 -4.26
CA ARG A 187 -12.98 0.95 -4.31
C ARG A 187 -13.60 2.27 -4.76
N GLN A 188 -13.10 3.40 -4.28
CA GLN A 188 -13.56 4.73 -4.67
C GLN A 188 -13.27 5.01 -6.15
N SER A 189 -12.10 4.63 -6.64
CA SER A 189 -11.72 4.76 -8.06
C SER A 189 -12.67 3.97 -8.96
N TYR A 190 -13.01 2.74 -8.56
CA TYR A 190 -13.97 1.90 -9.26
C TYR A 190 -15.40 2.47 -9.23
N SER A 191 -15.87 2.92 -8.05
CA SER A 191 -17.20 3.54 -7.88
C SER A 191 -17.35 4.80 -8.74
N SER A 192 -16.36 5.69 -8.70
CA SER A 192 -16.32 6.87 -9.56
C SER A 192 -16.35 6.51 -11.04
N SER A 193 -15.64 5.46 -11.45
CA SER A 193 -15.66 5.00 -12.84
C SER A 193 -17.02 4.44 -13.27
N LYS A 194 -17.76 3.79 -12.37
CA LYS A 194 -19.12 3.28 -12.65
C LYS A 194 -20.15 4.39 -12.74
N ASN A 195 -20.10 5.37 -11.83
CA ASN A 195 -21.01 6.52 -11.84
C ASN A 195 -20.87 7.34 -13.14
N CYS A 196 -19.66 7.43 -13.69
CA CYS A 196 -19.42 8.07 -15.00
C CYS A 196 -19.94 7.25 -16.20
N LEU A 197 -20.28 5.97 -16.01
CA LEU A 197 -20.74 5.06 -17.08
C LEU A 197 -22.24 4.75 -17.02
N GLY A 198 -22.98 5.31 -16.05
CA GLY A 198 -24.45 5.19 -15.98
C GLY A 198 -24.99 3.79 -15.66
N GLU A 199 -24.13 2.83 -15.31
CA GLU A 199 -24.51 1.44 -15.01
C GLU A 199 -24.93 1.28 -13.54
N PRO A 200 -26.15 0.77 -13.24
CA PRO A 200 -26.60 0.56 -11.87
C PRO A 200 -25.73 -0.44 -11.09
N PHE A 201 -25.54 -0.16 -9.81
CA PHE A 201 -24.72 -0.94 -8.89
C PHE A 201 -25.34 -2.32 -8.59
N LEU A 202 -24.97 -3.35 -9.34
CA LEU A 202 -25.13 -4.76 -8.95
C LEU A 202 -23.80 -5.27 -8.36
N TYR A 203 -23.59 -5.10 -7.06
CA TYR A 203 -22.95 -6.08 -6.18
C TYR A 203 -23.06 -5.56 -4.75
N ALA A 204 -23.99 -6.17 -4.02
CA ALA A 204 -24.36 -5.85 -2.65
C ALA A 204 -23.15 -5.75 -1.72
N GLU A 205 -23.32 -4.85 -0.76
CA GLU A 205 -22.62 -4.77 0.52
C GLU A 205 -22.06 -6.12 0.97
N THR A 206 -20.76 -6.17 1.23
CA THR A 206 -20.22 -7.08 2.24
C THR A 206 -20.03 -6.22 3.49
N PRO A 207 -20.57 -6.64 4.64
CA PRO A 207 -21.17 -5.71 5.59
C PRO A 207 -20.14 -4.81 6.24
N ALA A 208 -20.55 -3.56 6.44
CA ALA A 208 -20.08 -2.75 7.56
C ALA A 208 -20.01 -3.63 8.80
N GLN A 209 -18.85 -3.62 9.45
CA GLN A 209 -18.70 -4.33 10.69
C GLN A 209 -19.70 -3.76 11.69
N SER A 210 -20.53 -4.67 12.18
CA SER A 210 -21.66 -4.53 13.07
C SER A 210 -21.48 -3.46 14.14
N LYS A 211 -22.48 -2.57 14.24
CA LYS A 211 -22.92 -2.02 15.52
C LYS A 211 -23.10 -3.19 16.50
N SER A 212 -22.33 -3.20 17.58
CA SER A 212 -22.69 -3.93 18.80
C SER A 212 -23.47 -2.96 19.68
N GLU A 213 -24.80 -3.09 19.63
CA GLU A 213 -25.67 -2.82 20.78
C GLU A 213 -25.51 -3.93 21.83
#